data_AF-A0A0P0Y2K7-F1
#
_entry.id   AF-A0A0P0Y2K7-F1
#
_cell.length_a   1.000
_cell.length_b   1.000
_cell.length_c   1.000
_cell.angle_alpha   90.00
_cell.angle_beta   90.00
_cell.angle_gamma   90.00
#
_symmetry.space_group_name_H-M   'P 1'
#
loop_
_entity.id
_entity.type
_entity.pdbx_description
1 polymer ?
#
loop_
_entity_poly.entity_id
_entity_poly.type
_entity_poly.pdbx_seq_one_letter_code
_entity_poly.pdbx_strand_id
1 'polypeptide(L)'
;MEGRLMISWCFPHRLENVTICSDIVIHSLAFSYSDHDGQHHTAGPWGGDGGNNQTIQFGPSELLTTVSGTFGSYNTSYDVITSITLVTNIGCYGPFGKEKGISFNFPIQGNGSIVGFFGHAELYIDAIGVYVNPWVGIWKQEEKEGIIKIGSFGRGGGCRCDIKVTPQHLESITISSKIVINSLTFSYRSHDGLQYILGPWGGGGENNYKINLGPSEFITKVHGTFGPFGEFPIVITSLTFINNAGHQYGPFGQGGGTPFHAPISGNGSIVGFFGHQGACLEAIGFYFRPS
;
A
#
# COMPACT_ATOMS: atom_id res chain seq x y z
N MET A 1 -15.34 -22.12 -27.38
CA MET A 1 -15.83 -20.78 -27.78
C MET A 1 -14.63 -19.86 -27.73
N GLU A 2 -14.31 -19.19 -28.83
CA GLU A 2 -13.19 -18.25 -28.90
C GLU A 2 -13.41 -17.09 -27.93
N GLY A 3 -12.42 -16.83 -27.06
CA GLY A 3 -12.40 -15.66 -26.20
C GLY A 3 -12.45 -14.39 -27.05
N ARG A 4 -13.53 -13.61 -26.91
CA ARG A 4 -13.66 -12.31 -27.56
C ARG A 4 -12.69 -11.33 -26.91
N LEU A 5 -11.62 -10.97 -27.62
CA LEU A 5 -10.84 -9.76 -27.34
C LEU A 5 -11.75 -8.53 -27.52
N MET A 6 -12.22 -7.96 -26.40
CA MET A 6 -13.00 -6.72 -26.38
C MET A 6 -12.06 -5.51 -26.42
N ILE A 7 -11.87 -4.93 -27.60
CA ILE A 7 -11.19 -3.64 -27.76
C ILE A 7 -12.26 -2.54 -27.79
N SER A 8 -12.43 -1.83 -26.68
CA SER A 8 -13.24 -0.61 -26.61
C SER A 8 -12.50 0.54 -27.30
N TRP A 9 -13.13 1.20 -28.28
CA TRP A 9 -12.59 2.41 -28.92
C TRP A 9 -12.68 3.66 -28.04
N CYS A 10 -13.25 3.57 -26.82
CA CYS A 10 -13.24 4.64 -25.83
C CYS A 10 -12.21 4.31 -24.75
N PHE A 11 -11.01 4.89 -24.88
CA PHE A 11 -9.95 4.70 -23.91
C PHE A 11 -10.33 5.31 -22.55
N PRO A 12 -10.18 4.55 -21.46
CA PRO A 12 -10.49 5.05 -20.13
C PRO A 12 -9.55 6.19 -19.73
N HIS A 13 -10.13 7.29 -19.26
CA HIS A 13 -9.38 8.45 -18.76
C HIS A 13 -9.37 8.53 -17.24
N ARG A 14 -10.51 8.23 -16.59
CA ARG A 14 -10.62 8.22 -15.12
C ARG A 14 -11.50 7.07 -14.66
N LEU A 15 -10.98 6.26 -13.74
CA LEU A 15 -11.74 5.21 -13.07
C LEU A 15 -12.70 5.83 -12.04
N GLU A 16 -13.94 5.37 -12.02
CA GLU A 16 -14.99 5.94 -11.16
C GLU A 16 -15.45 4.94 -10.10
N ASN A 17 -15.64 3.69 -10.46
CA ASN A 17 -15.93 2.63 -9.51
C ASN A 17 -15.42 1.27 -9.98
N VAL A 18 -15.30 0.36 -9.03
CA VAL A 18 -15.00 -1.05 -9.27
C VAL A 18 -15.98 -1.87 -8.44
N THR A 19 -16.60 -2.87 -9.06
CA THR A 19 -17.41 -3.88 -8.38
C THR A 19 -16.67 -5.21 -8.43
N ILE A 20 -16.41 -5.80 -7.27
CA ILE A 20 -15.74 -7.08 -7.11
C ILE A 20 -16.71 -8.06 -6.48
N CYS A 21 -16.92 -9.20 -7.12
CA CYS A 21 -17.75 -10.29 -6.61
C CYS A 21 -16.81 -11.41 -6.13
N SER A 22 -16.82 -11.70 -4.82
CA SER A 22 -15.82 -12.63 -4.25
C SER A 22 -16.31 -13.44 -3.05
N ASP A 23 -15.67 -14.59 -2.83
CA ASP A 23 -15.78 -15.40 -1.62
C ASP A 23 -14.41 -15.96 -1.17
N ILE A 24 -14.04 -17.15 -1.63
CA ILE A 24 -12.71 -17.75 -1.57
C ILE A 24 -11.87 -17.22 -2.74
N VAL A 25 -12.50 -17.00 -3.90
CA VAL A 25 -11.85 -16.51 -5.12
C VAL A 25 -12.62 -15.32 -5.70
N ILE A 26 -12.07 -14.70 -6.75
CA ILE A 26 -12.75 -13.63 -7.48
C ILE A 26 -13.63 -14.24 -8.57
N HIS A 27 -14.95 -14.15 -8.40
CA HIS A 27 -15.94 -14.64 -9.36
C HIS A 27 -16.07 -13.70 -10.54
N SER A 28 -16.25 -12.42 -10.26
CA SER A 28 -16.39 -11.43 -11.31
C SER A 28 -15.88 -10.03 -10.94
N LEU A 29 -15.58 -9.27 -11.99
CA LEU A 29 -15.09 -7.89 -11.93
C LEU A 29 -15.90 -7.03 -12.90
N ALA A 30 -16.38 -5.89 -12.43
CA ALA A 30 -16.92 -4.82 -13.27
C ALA A 30 -16.30 -3.49 -12.85
N PHE A 31 -16.28 -2.51 -13.75
CA PHE A 31 -15.86 -1.16 -13.42
C PHE A 31 -16.53 -0.14 -14.33
N SER A 32 -16.63 1.10 -13.84
CA SER A 32 -17.01 2.23 -14.67
C SER A 32 -15.91 3.27 -14.73
N TYR A 33 -15.88 3.99 -15.83
CA TYR A 33 -14.86 5.00 -16.11
C TYR A 33 -15.44 6.11 -16.98
N SER A 34 -14.85 7.30 -16.90
CA SER A 34 -15.05 8.34 -17.89
C SER A 34 -13.95 8.34 -18.94
N ASP A 35 -14.32 8.62 -20.20
CA ASP A 35 -13.37 8.83 -21.29
C ASP A 35 -12.83 10.27 -21.32
N HIS A 36 -12.03 10.61 -22.33
CA HIS A 36 -11.46 11.95 -22.49
C HIS A 36 -12.50 13.05 -22.76
N ASP A 37 -13.69 12.69 -23.24
CA ASP A 37 -14.81 13.61 -23.47
C ASP A 37 -15.70 13.74 -22.22
N GLY A 38 -15.34 13.03 -21.13
CA GLY A 38 -16.07 13.00 -19.87
C GLY A 38 -17.30 12.10 -19.90
N GLN A 39 -17.47 11.29 -20.94
CA GLN A 39 -18.62 10.38 -21.05
C GLN A 39 -18.41 9.14 -20.18
N HIS A 40 -19.47 8.72 -19.51
CA HIS A 40 -19.48 7.57 -18.61
C HIS A 40 -19.64 6.26 -19.38
N HIS A 41 -18.80 5.28 -19.06
CA HIS A 41 -18.80 3.93 -19.62
C HIS A 41 -18.74 2.89 -18.51
N THR A 42 -19.33 1.72 -18.74
CA THR A 42 -19.24 0.57 -17.84
C THR A 42 -18.70 -0.64 -18.61
N ALA A 43 -17.82 -1.41 -17.96
CA ALA A 43 -17.25 -2.64 -18.46
C ALA A 43 -17.53 -3.80 -17.49
N GLY A 44 -17.92 -4.95 -18.03
CA GLY A 44 -18.30 -6.13 -17.25
C GLY A 44 -19.78 -6.16 -16.85
N PRO A 45 -20.16 -7.02 -15.89
CA PRO A 45 -19.28 -7.93 -15.15
C PRO A 45 -18.64 -8.98 -16.06
N TRP A 46 -17.36 -9.25 -15.82
CA TRP A 46 -16.62 -10.36 -16.43
C TRP A 46 -16.49 -11.47 -15.40
N GLY A 47 -16.80 -12.71 -15.77
CA GLY A 47 -16.80 -13.86 -14.85
C GLY A 47 -18.20 -14.34 -14.47
N GLY A 48 -18.32 -15.09 -13.37
CA GLY A 48 -19.55 -15.70 -12.91
C GLY A 48 -20.39 -14.85 -11.93
N ASP A 49 -21.60 -15.34 -11.64
CA ASP A 49 -22.61 -14.69 -10.77
C ASP A 49 -22.48 -15.06 -9.28
N GLY A 50 -21.40 -15.72 -8.87
CA GLY A 50 -21.21 -16.16 -7.49
C GLY A 50 -20.48 -15.15 -6.59
N GLY A 51 -20.37 -15.50 -5.31
CA GLY A 51 -19.72 -14.65 -4.29
C GLY A 51 -20.61 -13.51 -3.79
N ASN A 52 -20.00 -12.56 -3.07
CA ASN A 52 -20.65 -11.36 -2.58
C ASN A 52 -20.14 -10.12 -3.32
N ASN A 53 -21.06 -9.29 -3.80
CA ASN A 53 -20.73 -8.08 -4.55
C ASN A 53 -20.33 -6.95 -3.60
N GLN A 54 -19.19 -6.32 -3.88
CA GLN A 54 -18.76 -5.10 -3.21
C GLN A 54 -18.38 -4.05 -4.25
N THR A 55 -19.11 -2.93 -4.27
CA THR A 55 -18.84 -1.80 -5.16
C THR A 55 -18.14 -0.69 -4.41
N ILE A 56 -16.97 -0.30 -4.90
CA ILE A 56 -16.19 0.84 -4.42
C ILE A 56 -16.43 2.03 -5.34
N GLN A 57 -16.94 3.14 -4.79
CA GLN A 57 -17.09 4.40 -5.51
C GLN A 57 -15.90 5.31 -5.17
N PHE A 58 -15.11 5.71 -6.16
CA PHE A 58 -13.94 6.55 -5.97
C PHE A 58 -14.32 8.04 -5.96
N GLY A 59 -13.80 8.76 -4.95
CA GLY A 59 -13.96 10.21 -4.86
C GLY A 59 -13.32 10.96 -6.05
N PRO A 60 -13.71 12.22 -6.31
CA PRO A 60 -13.25 12.99 -7.48
C PRO A 60 -11.71 13.06 -7.60
N SER A 61 -11.01 13.14 -6.47
CA SER A 61 -9.53 13.19 -6.38
C SER A 61 -8.90 11.86 -5.92
N GLU A 62 -9.68 10.79 -5.85
CA GLU A 62 -9.19 9.46 -5.53
C GLU A 62 -8.72 8.74 -6.79
N LEU A 63 -7.45 8.36 -6.80
CA LEU A 63 -6.76 7.74 -7.91
C LEU A 63 -6.30 6.36 -7.48
N LEU A 64 -6.65 5.33 -8.25
CA LEU A 64 -6.12 3.99 -8.05
C LEU A 64 -4.65 3.96 -8.49
N THR A 65 -3.75 3.63 -7.57
CA THR A 65 -2.29 3.68 -7.79
C THR A 65 -1.64 2.31 -7.79
N THR A 66 -2.29 1.30 -7.22
CA THR A 66 -1.77 -0.06 -7.20
C THR A 66 -2.92 -1.05 -7.17
N VAL A 67 -2.77 -2.14 -7.92
CA VAL A 67 -3.59 -3.34 -7.82
C VAL A 67 -2.67 -4.49 -7.44
N SER A 68 -2.98 -5.18 -6.36
CA SER A 68 -2.23 -6.35 -5.90
C SER A 68 -3.19 -7.48 -5.56
N GLY A 69 -2.66 -8.69 -5.40
CA GLY A 69 -3.50 -9.84 -5.12
C GLY A 69 -2.72 -11.14 -5.08
N THR A 70 -3.44 -12.24 -5.15
CA THR A 70 -2.88 -13.58 -5.29
C THR A 70 -3.60 -14.36 -6.39
N PHE A 71 -2.91 -15.32 -6.99
CA PHE A 71 -3.50 -16.27 -7.92
C PHE A 71 -3.00 -17.70 -7.63
N GLY A 72 -3.81 -18.68 -8.01
CA GLY A 72 -3.48 -20.10 -7.90
C GLY A 72 -4.68 -21.00 -8.11
N SER A 73 -4.45 -22.31 -7.96
CA SER A 73 -5.48 -23.33 -8.23
C SER A 73 -6.67 -23.27 -7.27
N TYR A 74 -7.88 -23.42 -7.81
CA TYR A 74 -9.13 -23.49 -7.06
C TYR A 74 -10.16 -24.41 -7.72
N ASN A 75 -10.22 -25.70 -7.37
CA ASN A 75 -11.22 -26.66 -7.88
C ASN A 75 -11.47 -26.62 -9.41
N THR A 76 -10.51 -26.08 -10.17
CA THR A 76 -10.50 -25.83 -11.61
C THR A 76 -9.22 -26.42 -12.20
N SER A 77 -9.22 -26.67 -13.50
CA SER A 77 -8.03 -27.13 -14.23
C SER A 77 -7.02 -26.01 -14.54
N TYR A 78 -7.35 -24.76 -14.22
CA TYR A 78 -6.54 -23.57 -14.42
C TYR A 78 -6.43 -22.75 -13.13
N ASP A 79 -5.40 -21.91 -13.03
CA ASP A 79 -5.26 -20.99 -11.90
C ASP A 79 -6.26 -19.83 -12.01
N VAL A 80 -6.73 -19.35 -10.87
CA VAL A 80 -7.66 -18.22 -10.79
C VAL A 80 -7.10 -17.13 -9.90
N ILE A 81 -7.60 -15.91 -10.04
CA ILE A 81 -7.34 -14.84 -9.09
C ILE A 81 -8.09 -15.15 -7.79
N THR A 82 -7.33 -15.39 -6.73
CA THR A 82 -7.85 -15.78 -5.41
C THR A 82 -8.07 -14.56 -4.52
N SER A 83 -7.30 -13.48 -4.73
CA SER A 83 -7.54 -12.21 -4.05
C SER A 83 -7.20 -10.98 -4.89
N ILE A 84 -7.87 -9.86 -4.58
CA ILE A 84 -7.57 -8.53 -5.11
C ILE A 84 -7.56 -7.51 -3.97
N THR A 85 -6.60 -6.61 -3.98
CA THR A 85 -6.53 -5.40 -3.13
C THR A 85 -6.28 -4.20 -4.02
N LEU A 86 -7.11 -3.17 -3.86
CA LEU A 86 -7.03 -1.90 -4.55
C LEU A 86 -6.42 -0.84 -3.63
N VAL A 87 -5.37 -0.15 -4.06
CA VAL A 87 -4.70 0.90 -3.27
C VAL A 87 -4.80 2.22 -4.00
N THR A 88 -5.43 3.20 -3.36
CA THR A 88 -5.59 4.56 -3.87
C THR A 88 -4.61 5.51 -3.18
N ASN A 89 -4.55 6.76 -3.67
CA ASN A 89 -3.82 7.83 -3.00
C ASN A 89 -4.42 8.25 -1.64
N ILE A 90 -5.63 7.79 -1.27
CA ILE A 90 -6.27 8.17 0.00
C ILE A 90 -6.53 7.00 0.95
N GLY A 91 -6.38 5.76 0.49
CA GLY A 91 -6.74 4.56 1.26
C GLY A 91 -6.61 3.29 0.44
N CYS A 92 -7.17 2.20 0.97
CA CYS A 92 -7.14 0.90 0.32
C CYS A 92 -8.46 0.15 0.53
N TYR A 93 -8.78 -0.75 -0.40
CA TYR A 93 -9.98 -1.58 -0.39
C TYR A 93 -9.58 -3.05 -0.60
N GLY A 94 -10.10 -3.94 0.24
CA GLY A 94 -9.78 -5.37 0.24
C GLY A 94 -8.84 -5.81 1.38
N PRO A 95 -8.25 -7.02 1.32
CA PRO A 95 -8.36 -7.96 0.20
C PRO A 95 -9.79 -8.51 0.04
N PHE A 96 -10.24 -8.55 -1.21
CA PHE A 96 -11.41 -9.30 -1.65
C PHE A 96 -10.97 -10.74 -1.98
N GLY A 97 -11.78 -11.75 -1.69
CA GLY A 97 -11.38 -13.15 -1.79
C GLY A 97 -10.47 -13.62 -0.64
N LYS A 98 -9.68 -14.67 -0.87
CA LYS A 98 -8.70 -15.21 0.09
C LYS A 98 -7.30 -15.17 -0.47
N GLU A 99 -6.38 -14.52 0.26
CA GLU A 99 -4.97 -14.48 -0.11
C GLU A 99 -4.35 -15.89 -0.02
N LYS A 100 -4.21 -16.55 -1.17
CA LYS A 100 -3.68 -17.91 -1.29
C LYS A 100 -2.98 -18.08 -2.63
N GLY A 101 -1.80 -18.71 -2.64
CA GLY A 101 -1.03 -18.93 -3.87
C GLY A 101 0.06 -17.87 -4.06
N ILE A 102 0.34 -17.53 -5.32
CA ILE A 102 1.44 -16.63 -5.69
C ILE A 102 0.93 -15.19 -5.68
N SER A 103 1.65 -14.29 -5.00
CA SER A 103 1.29 -12.87 -4.97
C SER A 103 1.69 -12.15 -6.25
N PHE A 104 0.87 -11.19 -6.67
CA PHE A 104 1.16 -10.25 -7.74
C PHE A 104 0.92 -8.82 -7.28
N ASN A 105 1.59 -7.87 -7.93
CA ASN A 105 1.48 -6.46 -7.61
C ASN A 105 1.83 -5.59 -8.83
N PHE A 106 0.96 -4.62 -9.15
CA PHE A 106 1.14 -3.64 -10.22
C PHE A 106 1.17 -2.22 -9.63
N PRO A 107 2.32 -1.75 -9.11
CA PRO A 107 2.45 -0.38 -8.63
C PRO A 107 2.69 0.59 -9.79
N ILE A 108 1.87 1.65 -9.88
CA ILE A 108 2.14 2.74 -10.82
C ILE A 108 3.25 3.63 -10.28
N GLN A 109 4.29 3.84 -11.09
CA GLN A 109 5.38 4.76 -10.77
C GLN A 109 5.01 6.20 -11.18
N GLY A 110 5.52 7.18 -10.44
CA GLY A 110 5.27 8.60 -10.70
C GLY A 110 3.84 9.04 -10.35
N ASN A 111 3.27 9.91 -11.20
CA ASN A 111 1.98 10.57 -11.01
C ASN A 111 0.87 9.97 -11.91
N GLY A 112 1.06 8.73 -12.37
CA GLY A 112 0.04 8.00 -13.11
C GLY A 112 -1.04 7.40 -12.21
N SER A 113 -2.11 6.92 -12.84
CA SER A 113 -3.18 6.18 -12.19
C SER A 113 -3.68 5.02 -13.06
N ILE A 114 -4.23 4.01 -12.41
CA ILE A 114 -4.98 2.93 -13.06
C ILE A 114 -6.37 3.46 -13.38
N VAL A 115 -6.75 3.38 -14.65
CA VAL A 115 -7.97 3.98 -15.20
C VAL A 115 -8.98 2.93 -15.67
N GLY A 116 -8.57 1.66 -15.73
CA GLY A 116 -9.43 0.55 -16.09
C GLY A 116 -8.68 -0.77 -16.01
N PHE A 117 -9.38 -1.85 -16.33
CA PHE A 117 -8.87 -3.20 -16.29
C PHE A 117 -9.06 -3.88 -17.65
N PHE A 118 -8.28 -4.92 -17.89
CA PHE A 118 -8.51 -5.93 -18.92
C PHE A 118 -8.16 -7.29 -18.33
N GLY A 119 -8.54 -8.38 -18.96
CA GLY A 119 -8.27 -9.69 -18.40
C GLY A 119 -8.94 -10.81 -19.15
N HIS A 120 -8.96 -11.97 -18.51
CA HIS A 120 -9.68 -13.15 -18.97
C HIS A 120 -10.49 -13.72 -17.79
N ALA A 121 -11.70 -14.16 -18.13
CA ALA A 121 -12.65 -14.68 -17.16
C ALA A 121 -13.59 -15.67 -17.84
N GLU A 122 -13.84 -16.78 -17.15
CA GLU A 122 -14.90 -17.73 -17.47
C GLU A 122 -15.89 -17.79 -16.30
N LEU A 123 -15.77 -18.79 -15.43
CA LEU A 123 -16.51 -18.87 -14.17
C LEU A 123 -15.90 -17.96 -13.10
N TYR A 124 -14.57 -17.81 -13.13
CA TYR A 124 -13.78 -16.98 -12.25
C TYR A 124 -12.87 -16.07 -13.10
N ILE A 125 -12.37 -14.99 -12.51
CA ILE A 125 -11.29 -14.22 -13.12
C ILE A 125 -10.01 -15.08 -13.05
N ASP A 126 -9.38 -15.37 -14.20
CA ASP A 126 -8.13 -16.15 -14.24
C ASP A 126 -6.91 -15.33 -14.67
N ALA A 127 -7.13 -14.18 -15.31
CA ALA A 127 -6.08 -13.21 -15.62
C ALA A 127 -6.60 -11.79 -15.48
N ILE A 128 -5.75 -10.90 -14.95
CA ILE A 128 -6.05 -9.47 -14.80
C ILE A 128 -4.85 -8.62 -15.21
N GLY A 129 -5.16 -7.54 -15.94
CA GLY A 129 -4.26 -6.47 -16.34
C GLY A 129 -4.91 -5.11 -16.15
N VAL A 130 -4.13 -4.05 -16.30
CA VAL A 130 -4.56 -2.68 -15.99
C VAL A 130 -4.28 -1.73 -17.16
N TYR A 131 -5.22 -0.83 -17.42
CA TYR A 131 -4.98 0.35 -18.23
C TYR A 131 -4.47 1.47 -17.33
N VAL A 132 -3.40 2.12 -17.76
CA VAL A 132 -2.71 3.16 -16.98
C VAL A 132 -2.73 4.46 -17.76
N ASN A 133 -3.14 5.53 -17.08
CA ASN A 133 -2.81 6.87 -17.53
C ASN A 133 -1.48 7.26 -16.86
N PRO A 134 -0.37 7.40 -17.60
CA PRO A 134 0.95 7.64 -17.01
C PRO A 134 1.10 9.06 -16.43
N TRP A 135 0.20 9.99 -16.79
CA TRP A 135 0.23 11.37 -16.32
C TRP A 135 -1.15 11.85 -15.93
N VAL A 136 -1.45 11.81 -14.64
CA VAL A 136 -2.46 12.70 -14.08
C VAL A 136 -1.71 14.00 -13.76
N GLY A 137 -2.09 15.14 -14.33
CA GLY A 137 -1.43 16.44 -14.14
C GLY A 137 -1.41 16.97 -12.68
N ILE A 138 -1.75 16.12 -11.72
CA ILE A 138 -1.59 16.31 -10.29
C ILE A 138 -0.18 15.84 -9.94
N TRP A 139 0.77 16.79 -9.90
CA TRP A 139 2.04 16.56 -9.21
C TRP A 139 1.74 16.05 -7.80
N LYS A 140 2.29 14.90 -7.41
CA LYS A 140 2.28 14.53 -5.99
C LYS A 140 2.85 15.70 -5.21
N GLN A 141 2.05 16.27 -4.32
CA GLN A 141 2.42 17.43 -3.52
C GLN A 141 3.78 17.22 -2.81
N GLU A 142 4.08 15.97 -2.48
CA GLU A 142 5.35 15.48 -1.93
C GLU A 142 6.57 15.82 -2.81
N GLU A 143 6.49 15.69 -4.15
CA GLU A 143 7.60 16.01 -5.06
C GLU A 143 7.85 17.52 -5.11
N LYS A 144 6.78 18.32 -5.05
CA LYS A 144 6.89 19.79 -4.96
C LYS A 144 7.48 20.25 -3.63
N GLU A 145 7.30 19.48 -2.56
CA GLU A 145 7.75 19.81 -1.21
C GLU A 145 9.10 19.17 -0.84
N GLY A 146 9.79 18.54 -1.80
CA GLY A 146 11.16 18.05 -1.63
C GLY A 146 11.28 16.82 -0.72
N ILE A 147 10.25 15.97 -0.68
CA ILE A 147 10.24 14.75 0.15
C ILE A 147 10.37 13.51 -0.73
N ILE A 148 11.19 12.56 -0.27
CA ILE A 148 11.47 11.29 -0.94
C ILE A 148 10.84 10.15 -0.15
N LYS A 149 10.12 9.25 -0.83
CA LYS A 149 9.67 7.98 -0.24
C LYS A 149 10.74 6.92 -0.42
N ILE A 150 11.19 6.34 0.69
CA ILE A 150 12.20 5.28 0.72
C ILE A 150 11.54 3.99 1.21
N GLY A 151 11.58 2.93 0.39
CA GLY A 151 10.92 1.65 0.67
C GLY A 151 9.69 1.41 -0.21
N SER A 152 8.71 0.58 0.19
CA SER A 152 8.58 -0.15 1.47
C SER A 152 9.47 -1.39 1.58
N PHE A 153 9.92 -1.68 2.79
CA PHE A 153 10.62 -2.91 3.20
C PHE A 153 9.64 -3.84 3.92
N GLY A 154 9.76 -5.15 3.76
CA GLY A 154 8.79 -6.13 4.30
C GLY A 154 7.82 -6.64 3.23
N ARG A 155 6.55 -6.84 3.60
CA ARG A 155 5.52 -7.41 2.72
C ARG A 155 5.26 -6.48 1.53
N GLY A 156 5.30 -7.06 0.32
CA GLY A 156 4.89 -6.37 -0.90
C GLY A 156 3.39 -6.48 -1.16
N GLY A 157 2.80 -5.45 -1.78
CA GLY A 157 1.36 -5.39 -2.06
C GLY A 157 0.51 -5.09 -0.81
N GLY A 158 -0.81 -5.16 -0.96
CA GLY A 158 -1.76 -4.99 0.13
C GLY A 158 -2.04 -3.53 0.54
N CYS A 159 -2.86 -3.38 1.59
CA CYS A 159 -3.36 -2.09 2.06
C CYS A 159 -2.25 -1.28 2.74
N ARG A 160 -1.69 -0.30 2.02
CA ARG A 160 -0.66 0.58 2.55
C ARG A 160 -1.26 1.61 3.50
N CYS A 161 -0.69 1.73 4.69
CA CYS A 161 -0.92 2.86 5.57
C CYS A 161 0.03 3.99 5.14
N ASP A 162 -0.53 5.17 4.90
CA ASP A 162 0.21 6.30 4.35
C ASP A 162 -0.30 7.62 4.95
N ILE A 163 0.52 8.66 4.88
CA ILE A 163 0.13 10.01 5.32
C ILE A 163 -0.63 10.74 4.21
N LYS A 164 -1.60 11.55 4.61
CA LYS A 164 -2.44 12.35 3.68
C LYS A 164 -2.00 13.80 3.57
N VAL A 165 -1.27 14.27 4.57
CA VAL A 165 -0.78 15.65 4.66
C VAL A 165 0.74 15.58 4.73
N THR A 166 1.40 16.37 3.90
CA THR A 166 2.86 16.31 3.77
C THR A 166 3.55 16.60 5.11
N PRO A 167 4.48 15.73 5.56
CA PRO A 167 5.10 15.86 6.86
C PRO A 167 6.28 16.83 6.78
N GLN A 168 6.37 17.73 7.76
CA GLN A 168 7.48 18.66 7.89
C GLN A 168 8.49 18.20 8.94
N HIS A 169 8.01 17.69 10.07
CA HIS A 169 8.87 17.31 11.19
C HIS A 169 8.25 16.15 11.98
N LEU A 170 9.02 15.08 12.19
CA LEU A 170 8.62 13.97 13.04
C LEU A 170 8.80 14.36 14.51
N GLU A 171 7.78 14.16 15.34
CA GLU A 171 7.80 14.58 16.75
C GLU A 171 7.87 13.39 17.71
N SER A 172 7.18 12.29 17.39
CA SER A 172 7.22 11.11 18.25
C SER A 172 7.04 9.81 17.49
N ILE A 173 7.59 8.74 18.05
CA ILE A 173 7.43 7.36 17.57
C ILE A 173 7.09 6.49 18.77
N THR A 174 6.01 5.73 18.69
CA THR A 174 5.64 4.71 19.68
C THR A 174 5.69 3.34 19.02
N ILE A 175 6.54 2.46 19.54
CA ILE A 175 6.74 1.11 19.01
C ILE A 175 6.25 0.11 20.04
N SER A 176 5.32 -0.75 19.64
CA SER A 176 4.96 -1.94 20.42
C SER A 176 5.78 -3.13 19.93
N SER A 177 6.61 -3.73 20.79
CA SER A 177 7.46 -4.85 20.37
C SER A 177 7.72 -5.89 21.46
N LYS A 178 7.87 -7.15 21.04
CA LYS A 178 8.39 -8.27 21.85
C LYS A 178 9.46 -9.01 21.06
N ILE A 179 9.04 -10.01 20.29
CA ILE A 179 9.92 -10.75 19.37
C ILE A 179 10.00 -10.01 18.03
N VAL A 180 8.86 -9.53 17.55
CA VAL A 180 8.73 -8.72 16.33
C VAL A 180 8.13 -7.35 16.65
N ILE A 181 8.00 -6.50 15.64
CA ILE A 181 7.30 -5.22 15.76
C ILE A 181 5.79 -5.46 15.62
N ASN A 182 5.07 -5.37 16.73
CA ASN A 182 3.63 -5.60 16.75
C ASN A 182 2.89 -4.40 16.18
N SER A 183 3.30 -3.18 16.53
CA SER A 183 2.72 -1.97 15.95
C SER A 183 3.61 -0.74 16.00
N LEU A 184 3.26 0.23 15.15
CA LEU A 184 3.88 1.55 15.08
C LEU A 184 2.81 2.64 15.15
N THR A 185 2.99 3.61 16.04
CA THR A 185 2.26 4.90 16.04
C THR A 185 3.29 6.01 15.93
N PHE A 186 3.00 7.10 15.23
CA PHE A 186 3.88 8.26 15.20
C PHE A 186 3.08 9.55 15.12
N SER A 187 3.72 10.65 15.52
CA SER A 187 3.19 11.99 15.32
C SER A 187 4.17 12.84 14.55
N TYR A 188 3.63 13.70 13.68
CA TYR A 188 4.41 14.66 12.92
C TYR A 188 3.68 15.99 12.81
N ARG A 189 4.43 17.03 12.46
CA ARG A 189 3.92 18.36 12.14
C ARG A 189 3.97 18.60 10.65
N SER A 190 2.94 19.18 10.07
CA SER A 190 2.90 19.66 8.68
C SER A 190 3.42 21.09 8.55
N HIS A 191 3.53 21.58 7.30
CA HIS A 191 4.05 22.92 6.99
C HIS A 191 3.24 24.08 7.58
N ASP A 192 1.95 23.88 7.82
CA ASP A 192 1.06 24.85 8.49
C ASP A 192 1.18 24.80 10.03
N GLY A 193 2.03 23.92 10.57
CA GLY A 193 2.26 23.78 12.00
C GLY A 193 1.27 22.86 12.71
N LEU A 194 0.33 22.23 12.01
CA LEU A 194 -0.63 21.29 12.60
C LEU A 194 0.00 19.94 12.91
N GLN A 195 -0.39 19.33 14.03
CA GLN A 195 0.07 18.00 14.44
C GLN A 195 -0.90 16.93 13.94
N TYR A 196 -0.34 15.84 13.42
CA TYR A 196 -1.05 14.64 13.01
C TYR A 196 -0.50 13.43 13.76
N ILE A 197 -1.39 12.50 14.14
CA ILE A 197 -1.04 11.23 14.80
C ILE A 197 -1.58 10.10 13.93
N LEU A 198 -0.72 9.15 13.55
CA LEU A 198 -1.09 7.98 12.77
C LEU A 198 -0.71 6.69 13.49
N GLY A 199 -1.56 5.68 13.35
CA GLY A 199 -1.43 4.38 14.01
C GLY A 199 -2.42 4.19 15.17
N PRO A 200 -2.32 3.07 15.91
CA PRO A 200 -1.30 2.02 15.76
C PRO A 200 -1.48 1.23 14.46
N TRP A 201 -0.41 1.13 13.67
CA TRP A 201 -0.33 0.25 12.51
C TRP A 201 0.15 -1.11 12.98
N GLY A 202 -0.74 -2.08 13.05
CA GLY A 202 -0.51 -3.42 13.61
C GLY A 202 -1.46 -3.73 14.78
N GLY A 203 -1.31 -4.89 15.43
CA GLY A 203 -2.23 -5.37 16.47
C GLY A 203 -2.11 -4.67 17.83
N GLY A 204 -1.11 -3.81 18.03
CA GLY A 204 -0.84 -3.19 19.34
C GLY A 204 -0.09 -4.13 20.29
N GLY A 205 -0.16 -3.84 21.59
CA GLY A 205 0.46 -4.66 22.63
C GLY A 205 0.84 -3.86 23.88
N GLU A 206 1.22 -4.57 24.94
CA GLU A 206 1.55 -3.97 26.24
C GLU A 206 2.97 -3.37 26.30
N ASN A 207 3.89 -3.82 25.44
CA ASN A 207 5.30 -3.42 25.48
C ASN A 207 5.57 -2.21 24.57
N ASN A 208 5.04 -1.06 24.97
CA ASN A 208 5.14 0.18 24.22
C ASN A 208 6.35 1.01 24.63
N TYR A 209 7.18 1.38 23.66
CA TYR A 209 8.31 2.28 23.82
C TYR A 209 8.02 3.57 23.06
N LYS A 210 8.03 4.70 23.76
CA LYS A 210 7.79 6.02 23.15
C LYS A 210 9.07 6.82 23.09
N ILE A 211 9.44 7.24 21.89
CA ILE A 211 10.48 8.21 21.58
C ILE A 211 9.80 9.55 21.40
N ASN A 212 10.16 10.55 22.20
CA ASN A 212 9.77 11.94 22.00
C ASN A 212 10.99 12.70 21.54
N LEU A 213 10.95 13.27 20.34
CA LEU A 213 12.05 14.02 19.76
C LEU A 213 12.02 15.45 20.29
N GLY A 214 13.19 15.95 20.70
CA GLY A 214 13.35 17.36 21.05
C GLY A 214 13.17 18.28 19.83
N PRO A 215 13.02 19.61 20.03
CA PRO A 215 12.76 20.57 18.95
C PRO A 215 13.89 20.68 17.91
N SER A 216 15.11 20.25 18.27
CA SER A 216 16.28 20.20 17.36
C SER A 216 16.75 18.77 17.10
N GLU A 217 15.96 17.79 17.52
CA GLU A 217 16.28 16.38 17.36
C GLU A 217 15.54 15.82 16.15
N PHE A 218 16.23 15.03 15.34
CA PHE A 218 15.62 14.40 14.18
C PHE A 218 16.28 13.06 13.88
N ILE A 219 15.49 12.11 13.38
CA ILE A 219 15.99 10.80 12.97
C ILE A 219 16.72 10.94 11.65
N THR A 220 17.98 10.52 11.63
CA THR A 220 18.85 10.55 10.44
C THR A 220 18.92 9.19 9.77
N LYS A 221 18.86 8.10 10.54
CA LYS A 221 18.95 6.73 10.02
C LYS A 221 17.98 5.80 10.72
N VAL A 222 17.49 4.82 9.97
CA VAL A 222 16.71 3.69 10.48
C VAL A 222 17.34 2.41 9.97
N HIS A 223 17.62 1.47 10.86
CA HIS A 223 18.00 0.10 10.53
C HIS A 223 16.88 -0.85 10.95
N GLY A 224 16.75 -1.97 10.27
CA GLY A 224 15.81 -3.01 10.69
C GLY A 224 16.03 -4.32 9.97
N THR A 225 15.20 -5.30 10.32
CA THR A 225 15.12 -6.58 9.61
C THR A 225 13.65 -6.94 9.37
N PHE A 226 13.37 -7.73 8.34
CA PHE A 226 12.05 -8.29 8.08
C PHE A 226 12.15 -9.75 7.63
N GLY A 227 11.13 -10.54 7.94
CA GLY A 227 11.10 -11.97 7.62
C GLY A 227 9.88 -12.68 8.22
N PRO A 228 9.79 -14.01 8.05
CA PRO A 228 8.72 -14.80 8.62
C PRO A 228 8.79 -14.86 10.15
N PHE A 229 7.62 -14.91 10.81
CA PHE A 229 7.49 -15.12 12.25
C PHE A 229 6.22 -15.90 12.60
N GLY A 230 6.38 -17.12 13.10
CA GLY A 230 5.25 -18.02 13.35
C GLY A 230 4.44 -18.26 12.07
N GLU A 231 3.13 -18.01 12.14
CA GLU A 231 2.21 -18.11 11.00
C GLU A 231 2.25 -16.87 10.07
N PHE A 232 2.97 -15.81 10.45
CA PHE A 232 3.06 -14.59 9.63
C PHE A 232 4.19 -14.71 8.61
N PRO A 233 3.90 -14.67 7.30
CA PRO A 233 4.90 -14.95 6.27
C PRO A 233 5.97 -13.86 6.15
N ILE A 234 5.60 -12.58 6.36
CA ILE A 234 6.53 -11.45 6.35
C ILE A 234 6.07 -10.40 7.35
N VAL A 235 6.92 -10.11 8.34
CA VAL A 235 6.76 -9.02 9.32
C VAL A 235 8.07 -8.26 9.51
N ILE A 236 7.99 -7.04 10.04
CA ILE A 236 9.15 -6.30 10.52
C ILE A 236 9.59 -6.92 11.85
N THR A 237 10.79 -7.49 11.87
CA THR A 237 11.33 -8.25 13.00
C THR A 237 12.22 -7.40 13.90
N SER A 238 12.81 -6.32 13.37
CA SER A 238 13.45 -5.30 14.20
C SER A 238 13.43 -3.90 13.62
N LEU A 239 13.53 -2.90 14.51
CA LEU A 239 13.75 -1.49 14.17
C LEU A 239 14.77 -0.88 15.12
N THR A 240 15.60 0.02 14.59
CA THR A 240 16.56 0.84 15.34
C THR A 240 16.60 2.22 14.70
N PHE A 241 16.38 3.27 15.49
CA PHE A 241 16.38 4.65 15.02
C PHE A 241 17.62 5.38 15.55
N ILE A 242 18.29 6.16 14.70
CA ILE A 242 19.47 6.93 15.06
C ILE A 242 19.17 8.41 14.79
N ASN A 243 19.38 9.26 15.79
CA ASN A 243 19.15 10.69 15.66
C ASN A 243 20.37 11.46 15.11
N ASN A 244 20.25 12.78 15.02
CA ASN A 244 21.30 13.69 14.58
C ASN A 244 22.49 13.82 15.55
N ALA A 245 22.33 13.44 16.81
CA ALA A 245 23.42 13.35 17.79
C ALA A 245 24.13 11.99 17.78
N GLY A 246 23.69 11.04 16.93
CA GLY A 246 24.21 9.67 16.90
C GLY A 246 23.67 8.77 18.02
N HIS A 247 22.71 9.26 18.82
CA HIS A 247 22.04 8.44 19.82
C HIS A 247 21.13 7.40 19.15
N GLN A 248 21.13 6.19 19.71
CA GLN A 248 20.41 5.04 19.18
C GLN A 248 19.21 4.70 20.07
N TYR A 249 18.02 4.64 19.45
CA TYR A 249 16.81 4.08 20.03
C TYR A 249 16.59 2.65 19.51
N GLY A 250 16.57 1.68 20.42
CA GLY A 250 16.48 0.26 20.10
C GLY A 250 17.84 -0.49 20.22
N PRO A 251 17.93 -1.73 19.72
CA PRO A 251 16.96 -2.38 18.83
C PRO A 251 15.64 -2.72 19.52
N PHE A 252 14.54 -2.52 18.79
CA PHE A 252 13.22 -3.03 19.12
C PHE A 252 12.98 -4.32 18.36
N GLY A 253 12.36 -5.32 19.00
CA GLY A 253 12.28 -6.69 18.47
C GLY A 253 13.62 -7.44 18.56
N GLN A 254 13.57 -8.75 18.30
CA GLN A 254 14.75 -9.62 18.31
C GLN A 254 15.48 -9.66 16.96
N GLY A 255 14.84 -9.15 15.90
CA GLY A 255 15.37 -9.19 14.54
C GLY A 255 15.30 -10.57 13.89
N GLY A 256 16.01 -10.70 12.76
CA GLY A 256 16.06 -11.92 11.95
C GLY A 256 15.44 -11.74 10.57
N GLY A 257 15.91 -12.52 9.59
CA GLY A 257 15.52 -12.36 8.19
C GLY A 257 16.42 -11.38 7.43
N THR A 258 15.84 -10.61 6.53
CA THR A 258 16.56 -9.71 5.62
C THR A 258 16.78 -8.35 6.25
N PRO A 259 18.03 -7.84 6.34
CA PRO A 259 18.31 -6.51 6.86
C PRO A 259 17.94 -5.42 5.86
N PHE A 260 17.57 -4.25 6.37
CA PHE A 260 17.37 -3.02 5.60
C PHE A 260 17.88 -1.80 6.37
N HIS A 261 18.16 -0.72 5.64
CA HIS A 261 18.48 0.58 6.22
C HIS A 261 17.93 1.73 5.36
N ALA A 262 17.67 2.87 5.98
CA ALA A 262 17.25 4.11 5.33
C ALA A 262 17.85 5.34 6.03
N PRO A 263 18.19 6.42 5.32
CA PRO A 263 18.26 6.50 3.86
C PRO A 263 19.42 5.64 3.32
N ILE A 264 19.37 5.31 2.03
CA ILE A 264 20.46 4.60 1.33
C ILE A 264 21.67 5.52 1.16
N SER A 265 21.42 6.82 0.96
CA SER A 265 22.45 7.86 0.80
C SER A 265 21.86 9.25 1.02
N GLY A 266 22.70 10.20 1.41
CA GLY A 266 22.33 11.61 1.58
C GLY A 266 22.13 12.02 3.04
N ASN A 267 22.22 13.33 3.28
CA ASN A 267 21.94 13.94 4.57
C ASN A 267 20.50 14.45 4.58
N GLY A 268 19.83 14.35 5.72
CA GLY A 268 18.43 14.69 5.84
C GLY A 268 17.80 14.10 7.09
N SER A 269 16.48 14.15 7.13
CA SER A 269 15.70 13.64 8.25
C SER A 269 14.56 12.76 7.79
N ILE A 270 14.27 11.73 8.58
CA ILE A 270 13.03 10.96 8.48
C ILE A 270 11.94 11.80 9.14
N VAL A 271 10.92 12.18 8.36
CA VAL A 271 9.84 13.08 8.77
C VAL A 271 8.49 12.36 8.93
N GLY A 272 8.40 11.11 8.47
CA GLY A 272 7.20 10.31 8.59
C GLY A 272 7.42 8.88 8.10
N PHE A 273 6.38 8.08 8.21
CA PHE A 273 6.40 6.68 7.80
C PHE A 273 5.22 6.38 6.87
N PHE A 274 5.38 5.32 6.11
CA PHE A 274 4.29 4.58 5.45
C PHE A 274 4.54 3.09 5.67
N GLY A 275 3.59 2.21 5.40
CA GLY A 275 3.79 0.79 5.69
C GLY A 275 2.63 -0.10 5.31
N HIS A 276 2.66 -1.35 5.76
CA HIS A 276 1.55 -2.29 5.67
C HIS A 276 1.23 -2.81 7.07
N GLN A 277 -0.05 -2.77 7.45
CA GLN A 277 -0.50 -3.23 8.76
C GLN A 277 -1.22 -4.59 8.66
N GLY A 278 -0.95 -5.47 9.61
CA GLY A 278 -1.68 -6.71 9.85
C GLY A 278 -1.85 -6.94 11.35
N ALA A 279 -1.79 -8.19 11.80
CA ALA A 279 -1.69 -8.49 13.23
C ALA A 279 -0.36 -7.99 13.84
N CYS A 280 0.68 -7.87 13.00
CA CYS A 280 1.95 -7.21 13.28
C CYS A 280 2.21 -6.12 12.22
N LEU A 281 3.29 -5.36 12.38
CA LEU A 281 3.76 -4.47 11.30
C LEU A 281 4.37 -5.33 10.18
N GLU A 282 3.76 -5.33 9.00
CA GLU A 282 4.14 -6.23 7.90
C GLU A 282 5.12 -5.58 6.91
N ALA A 283 5.01 -4.27 6.74
CA ALA A 283 5.95 -3.49 5.94
C ALA A 283 6.13 -2.08 6.50
N ILE A 284 7.28 -1.46 6.23
CA ILE A 284 7.58 -0.08 6.60
C ILE A 284 8.36 0.62 5.50
N GLY A 285 8.03 1.88 5.27
CA GLY A 285 8.76 2.82 4.43
C GLY A 285 8.85 4.17 5.11
N PHE A 286 9.67 5.05 4.56
CA PHE A 286 10.07 6.28 5.21
C PHE A 286 9.87 7.47 4.29
N TYR A 287 9.33 8.54 4.84
CA TYR A 287 9.39 9.86 4.24
C TYR A 287 10.68 10.54 4.68
N PHE A 288 11.55 10.81 3.72
CA PHE A 288 12.85 11.42 3.94
C PHE A 288 12.90 12.81 3.31
N ARG A 289 13.33 13.78 4.10
CA ARG A 289 13.59 15.14 3.64
C ARG A 289 15.10 15.36 3.56
N PRO A 290 15.68 15.55 2.37
CA PRO A 290 17.06 15.95 2.22
C PRO A 290 17.35 17.29 2.91
N SER A 291 18.56 17.45 3.43
CA SER A 291 19.10 18.73 3.92
C SER A 291 19.64 19.60 2.79
#